data_AF-A0A7C9BUG7-F1
#
_entry.id   AF-A0A7C9BUG7-F1
#
_cell.length_a   1.000
_cell.length_b   1.000
_cell.length_c   1.000
_cell.angle_alpha   90.00
_cell.angle_beta   90.00
_cell.angle_gamma   90.00
#
_symmetry.space_group_name_H-M   'P 1'
#
loop_
_entity.id
_entity.type
_entity.pdbx_description
1 polymer ?
#
loop_
_entity_poly.entity_id
_entity_poly.type
_entity_poly.pdbx_seq_one_letter_code
_entity_poly.pdbx_strand_id
1 'polypeptide(L)'
;MAQQLELQLYEMGDGSHQLNLVTADAGYTYTAEDVSNFIAVLAQTRAQMLPAIPLEAPPMENMQNVADDPPIRWAYDEMNDRFALLIRHPGHGWIGHSLPFETVEALQHGLQNVSEHRKQQRQTPN
;
A
#
# COMPACT_ATOMS: atom_id res chain seq x y z
N MET A 1 -3.76 -5.44 30.70
CA MET A 1 -3.49 -6.67 29.94
C MET A 1 -4.16 -6.48 28.59
N ALA A 2 -3.40 -6.31 27.50
CA ALA A 2 -3.97 -6.19 26.17
C ALA A 2 -4.41 -7.60 25.74
N GLN A 3 -5.72 -7.84 25.65
CA GLN A 3 -6.22 -9.08 25.07
C GLN A 3 -6.04 -8.98 23.56
N GLN A 4 -5.34 -9.97 23.01
CA GLN A 4 -4.93 -10.03 21.62
C GLN A 4 -6.14 -10.37 20.75
N LEU A 5 -6.40 -9.53 19.75
CA LEU A 5 -7.28 -9.83 18.63
C LEU A 5 -6.89 -11.18 18.01
N GLU A 6 -7.82 -12.12 17.96
CA GLU A 6 -7.58 -13.42 17.34
C GLU A 6 -8.15 -13.43 15.92
N LEU A 7 -7.28 -13.74 14.97
CA LEU A 7 -7.61 -13.92 13.57
C LEU A 7 -7.61 -15.41 13.24
N GLN A 8 -8.74 -15.90 12.75
CA GLN A 8 -8.89 -17.30 12.37
C GLN A 8 -9.04 -17.40 10.85
N LEU A 9 -8.05 -17.99 10.20
CA LEU A 9 -8.01 -18.21 8.75
C LEU A 9 -8.52 -19.62 8.45
N TYR A 10 -9.44 -19.73 7.49
CA TYR A 10 -10.01 -20.98 7.04
C TYR A 10 -9.85 -21.14 5.53
N GLU A 11 -9.62 -22.38 5.11
CA GLU A 11 -9.78 -22.79 3.73
C GLU A 11 -11.18 -23.38 3.54
N MET A 12 -11.86 -22.94 2.49
CA MET A 12 -13.21 -23.36 2.14
C MET A 12 -13.15 -24.56 1.19
N GLY A 13 -14.27 -25.29 1.08
CA GLY A 13 -14.35 -26.46 0.20
C GLY A 13 -14.13 -26.18 -1.30
N ASP A 14 -14.17 -24.90 -1.71
CA ASP A 14 -13.86 -24.42 -3.06
C ASP A 14 -12.40 -23.90 -3.22
N GLY A 15 -11.57 -24.03 -2.18
CA GLY A 15 -10.18 -23.52 -2.15
C GLY A 15 -10.06 -22.01 -1.90
N SER A 16 -11.16 -21.29 -1.68
CA SER A 16 -11.10 -19.89 -1.25
C SER A 16 -10.74 -19.78 0.24
N HIS A 17 -10.18 -18.65 0.65
CA HIS A 17 -9.85 -18.41 2.06
C HIS A 17 -10.84 -17.43 2.70
N GLN A 18 -11.24 -17.70 3.94
CA GLN A 18 -12.03 -16.80 4.78
C GLN A 18 -11.27 -16.43 6.04
N LEU A 19 -11.42 -15.18 6.47
CA LEU A 19 -10.82 -14.68 7.70
C LEU A 19 -11.94 -14.28 8.66
N ASN A 20 -12.01 -14.93 9.82
CA ASN A 20 -12.89 -14.53 10.90
C ASN A 20 -12.14 -13.69 11.92
N LEU A 21 -12.79 -12.62 12.34
CA LEU A 21 -12.33 -11.72 13.39
C LEU A 21 -13.05 -12.09 14.68
N VAL A 22 -12.34 -12.71 15.62
CA VAL A 22 -12.93 -13.07 16.91
C VAL A 22 -12.82 -11.87 17.86
N THR A 23 -13.97 -11.40 18.33
CA THR A 23 -14.06 -10.30 19.30
C THR A 23 -14.88 -10.74 20.51
N ALA A 24 -14.67 -10.09 21.66
CA ALA A 24 -15.50 -10.32 22.84
C ALA A 24 -16.91 -9.73 22.64
N ASP A 25 -17.93 -10.35 23.24
CA ASP A 25 -19.34 -9.90 23.13
C ASP A 25 -19.56 -8.45 23.58
N ALA A 26 -18.75 -7.98 24.53
CA ALA A 26 -18.81 -6.60 25.04
C ALA A 26 -18.15 -5.56 24.10
N GLY A 27 -17.55 -6.01 23.00
CA GLY A 27 -16.69 -5.19 22.15
C GLY A 27 -15.34 -4.87 22.80
N TYR A 28 -14.46 -4.21 22.04
CA TYR A 28 -13.14 -3.79 22.51
C TYR A 28 -12.85 -2.35 22.10
N THR A 29 -12.23 -1.58 23.00
CA THR A 29 -11.77 -0.21 22.72
C THR A 29 -10.31 -0.25 22.31
N TYR A 30 -10.02 0.20 21.09
CA TYR A 30 -8.67 0.22 20.54
C TYR A 30 -8.04 1.60 20.69
N THR A 31 -6.76 1.63 21.09
CA THR A 31 -5.92 2.81 20.90
C THR A 31 -5.47 2.91 19.44
N ALA A 32 -4.92 4.05 19.03
CA ALA A 32 -4.38 4.20 17.68
C ALA A 32 -3.23 3.21 17.38
N GLU A 33 -2.44 2.85 18.40
CA GLU A 33 -1.39 1.84 18.30
C GLU A 33 -1.98 0.45 18.08
N ASP A 34 -3.03 0.09 18.82
CA ASP A 34 -3.70 -1.19 18.64
C ASP A 34 -4.30 -1.32 17.23
N VAL A 35 -4.91 -0.25 16.71
CA VAL A 35 -5.45 -0.23 15.33
C VAL A 35 -4.33 -0.40 14.31
N SER A 36 -3.20 0.25 14.50
CA SER A 36 -2.05 0.15 13.59
C SER A 36 -1.49 -1.27 13.58
N ASN A 37 -1.34 -1.88 14.76
CA ASN A 37 -0.93 -3.27 14.90
C ASN A 37 -1.94 -4.23 14.24
N PHE A 38 -3.24 -3.98 14.43
CA PHE A 38 -4.27 -4.79 13.82
C PHE A 38 -4.23 -4.74 12.28
N ILE A 39 -4.07 -3.55 11.69
CA ILE A 39 -3.89 -3.40 10.24
C ILE A 39 -2.67 -4.19 9.74
N ALA A 40 -1.55 -4.15 10.48
CA ALA A 40 -0.35 -4.90 10.12
C ALA A 40 -0.58 -6.42 10.12
N VAL A 41 -1.28 -6.95 11.14
CA VAL A 41 -1.62 -8.38 11.20
C VAL A 41 -2.57 -8.74 10.06
N LEU A 42 -3.63 -7.95 9.82
CA LEU A 42 -4.56 -8.17 8.71
C LEU A 42 -3.85 -8.19 7.36
N ALA A 43 -2.90 -7.27 7.13
CA ALA A 43 -2.13 -7.22 5.89
C ALA A 43 -1.29 -8.49 5.69
N GLN A 44 -0.64 -8.98 6.75
CA GLN A 44 0.13 -10.23 6.72
C GLN A 44 -0.76 -11.44 6.44
N THR A 45 -1.93 -11.53 7.10
CA THR A 45 -2.88 -12.62 6.86
C THR A 45 -3.44 -12.54 5.44
N ARG A 46 -3.80 -11.35 4.94
CA ARG A 46 -4.30 -11.16 3.57
C ARG A 46 -3.29 -11.61 2.52
N ALA A 47 -1.99 -11.41 2.75
CA ALA A 47 -0.94 -11.85 1.82
C ALA A 47 -0.90 -13.38 1.62
N GLN A 48 -1.44 -14.16 2.58
CA GLN A 48 -1.52 -15.62 2.53
C GLN A 48 -2.87 -16.12 1.98
N MET A 49 -3.83 -15.22 1.77
CA MET A 49 -5.18 -15.58 1.33
C MET A 49 -5.29 -15.79 -0.17
N LEU A 50 -6.12 -16.77 -0.56
CA LEU A 50 -6.59 -16.92 -1.93
C LEU A 50 -7.91 -16.15 -2.15
N PRO A 51 -8.11 -15.51 -3.32
CA PRO A 51 -7.12 -15.37 -4.39
C PRO A 51 -5.95 -14.47 -3.98
N ALA A 52 -4.76 -14.79 -4.50
CA ALA A 52 -3.56 -13.99 -4.27
C ALA A 52 -3.82 -12.52 -4.67
N ILE A 53 -3.12 -11.60 -4.02
CA ILE A 53 -3.17 -10.19 -4.40
C ILE A 53 -2.63 -10.10 -5.84
N PRO A 54 -3.41 -9.55 -6.80
CA PRO A 54 -2.96 -9.42 -8.17
C PRO A 54 -1.63 -8.67 -8.23
N LEU A 55 -0.67 -9.20 -8.99
CA LEU A 55 0.60 -8.51 -9.27
C LEU A 55 0.43 -7.43 -10.34
N GLU A 56 -0.60 -7.56 -11.17
CA GLU A 56 -0.94 -6.60 -12.19
C GLU A 56 -1.52 -5.34 -11.55
N ALA A 57 -0.98 -4.18 -11.93
CA ALA A 57 -1.54 -2.91 -11.51
C ALA A 57 -2.96 -2.76 -12.08
N PRO A 58 -3.94 -2.28 -11.28
CA PRO A 58 -5.28 -2.00 -11.81
C PRO A 58 -5.19 -0.96 -12.93
N PRO A 59 -6.12 -0.98 -13.90
CA PRO A 59 -6.13 0.01 -14.97
C PRO A 59 -6.36 1.41 -14.38
N MET A 60 -5.75 2.43 -14.99
CA MET A 60 -5.79 3.82 -14.48
C MET A 60 -7.22 4.35 -14.29
N GLU A 61 -8.16 3.94 -15.14
CA GLU A 61 -9.58 4.31 -15.06
C GLU A 61 -10.28 3.86 -13.76
N ASN A 62 -9.73 2.83 -13.10
CA ASN A 62 -10.24 2.27 -11.86
C ASN A 62 -9.43 2.73 -10.63
N MET A 63 -8.43 3.59 -10.81
CA MET A 63 -7.65 4.10 -9.68
C MET A 63 -8.45 5.16 -8.94
N GLN A 64 -8.47 5.07 -7.60
CA GLN A 64 -9.05 6.13 -6.78
C GLN A 64 -8.24 7.41 -6.99
N ASN A 65 -8.91 8.51 -7.34
CA ASN A 65 -8.27 9.82 -7.33
C ASN A 65 -7.85 10.13 -5.89
N VAL A 66 -6.56 9.94 -5.61
CA VAL A 66 -5.93 10.52 -4.42
C VAL A 66 -6.06 12.03 -4.57
N ALA A 67 -6.11 12.77 -3.45
CA ALA A 67 -6.17 14.23 -3.45
C ALA A 67 -5.21 14.83 -4.50
N ASP A 68 -5.62 15.93 -5.14
CA ASP A 68 -4.90 16.53 -6.29
C ASP A 68 -3.40 16.75 -6.07
N ASP A 69 -2.99 16.91 -4.80
CA ASP A 69 -1.59 17.00 -4.37
C ASP A 69 -1.38 16.18 -3.08
N PRO A 70 -1.10 14.87 -3.17
CA PRO A 70 -0.84 14.06 -1.99
C PRO A 70 0.52 14.47 -1.39
N PRO A 71 0.66 14.56 -0.06
CA PRO A 71 1.98 14.74 0.54
C PRO A 71 2.93 13.59 0.17
N ILE A 72 4.02 13.91 -0.53
CA ILE A 72 5.09 12.99 -0.89
C ILE A 72 6.38 13.46 -0.22
N ARG A 73 7.18 12.52 0.29
CA ARG A 73 8.52 12.77 0.83
C ARG A 73 9.51 11.79 0.25
N TRP A 74 10.74 12.23 0.11
CA TRP A 74 11.86 11.36 -0.25
C TRP A 74 13.07 11.69 0.62
N ALA A 75 13.89 10.68 0.90
CA ALA A 75 15.14 10.81 1.64
C ALA A 75 16.14 9.76 1.14
N TYR A 76 17.43 10.05 1.30
CA TYR A 76 18.48 9.06 1.08
C TYR A 76 19.02 8.62 2.44
N ASP A 77 19.03 7.30 2.64
CA ASP A 77 19.62 6.65 3.81
C ASP A 77 21.05 6.23 3.45
N GLU A 78 22.01 7.06 3.86
CA GLU A 78 23.44 6.84 3.62
C GLU A 78 23.96 5.55 4.28
N MET A 79 23.35 5.09 5.37
CA MET A 79 23.83 3.91 6.09
C MET A 79 23.50 2.62 5.35
N ASN A 80 22.34 2.58 4.71
CA ASN A 80 21.86 1.38 4.01
C ASN A 80 22.00 1.49 2.48
N ASP A 81 22.43 2.65 1.97
CA ASP A 81 22.48 2.99 0.55
C ASP A 81 21.13 2.80 -0.15
N ARG A 82 20.07 3.37 0.43
CA ARG A 82 18.70 3.25 -0.07
C ARG A 82 17.95 4.57 -0.08
N PHE A 83 17.04 4.71 -1.02
CA PHE A 83 16.14 5.85 -1.11
C PHE A 83 14.80 5.51 -0.49
N ALA A 84 14.36 6.32 0.46
CA ALA A 84 13.00 6.28 0.94
C ALA A 84 12.10 7.10 0.00
N LEU A 85 11.03 6.49 -0.49
CA LEU A 85 9.90 7.19 -1.13
C LEU A 85 8.67 6.98 -0.25
N LEU A 86 8.09 8.06 0.28
CA LEU A 86 6.91 8.04 1.14
C LEU A 86 5.76 8.82 0.51
N ILE A 87 4.57 8.22 0.48
CA ILE A 87 3.34 8.81 -0.06
C ILE A 87 2.26 8.73 1.01
N ARG A 88 1.60 9.85 1.31
CA ARG A 88 0.48 9.88 2.27
C ARG A 88 -0.82 9.43 1.60
N HIS A 89 -1.34 8.28 2.01
CA HIS A 89 -2.62 7.74 1.54
C HIS A 89 -3.76 8.03 2.54
N PRO A 90 -4.90 8.63 2.13
CA PRO A 90 -5.93 9.12 3.05
C PRO A 90 -6.44 8.05 4.03
N GLY A 91 -6.61 6.80 3.59
CA GLY A 91 -7.06 5.69 4.44
C GLY A 91 -5.96 4.88 5.14
N HIS A 92 -4.69 4.99 4.73
CA HIS A 92 -3.62 4.06 5.17
C HIS A 92 -2.44 4.75 5.86
N GLY A 93 -2.49 6.07 6.09
CA GLY A 93 -1.37 6.77 6.69
C GLY A 93 -0.26 7.06 5.67
N TRP A 94 0.99 6.93 6.10
CA TRP A 94 2.17 7.02 5.22
C TRP A 94 2.51 5.63 4.69
N ILE A 95 2.62 5.51 3.37
CA ILE A 95 3.11 4.31 2.69
C ILE A 95 4.53 4.60 2.21
N GLY A 96 5.48 3.75 2.57
CA GLY A 96 6.89 3.97 2.29
C GLY A 96 7.54 2.79 1.58
N HIS A 97 8.40 3.07 0.61
CA HIS A 97 9.28 2.09 -0.02
C HIS A 97 10.73 2.48 0.22
N SER A 98 11.54 1.50 0.61
CA SER A 98 13.00 1.62 0.65
C SER A 98 13.56 0.99 -0.63
N LEU A 99 14.07 1.82 -1.53
CA LEU A 99 14.43 1.48 -2.90
C LEU A 99 15.95 1.50 -3.09
N PRO A 100 16.53 0.50 -3.79
CA PRO A 100 17.90 0.59 -4.27
C PRO A 100 18.07 1.75 -5.26
N PHE A 101 19.29 2.25 -5.39
CA PHE A 101 19.62 3.37 -6.29
C PHE A 101 19.18 3.11 -7.74
N GLU A 102 19.44 1.91 -8.27
CA GLU A 102 19.12 1.55 -9.66
C GLU A 102 17.61 1.56 -9.90
N THR A 103 16.82 1.22 -8.89
CA THR A 103 15.35 1.29 -8.96
C THR A 103 14.86 2.73 -9.02
N VAL A 104 15.55 3.64 -8.32
CA VAL A 104 15.22 5.08 -8.31
C VAL A 104 15.57 5.72 -9.65
N GLU A 105 16.71 5.37 -10.25
CA GLU A 105 17.07 5.82 -11.60
C GLU A 105 16.04 5.35 -12.63
N ALA A 106 15.62 4.08 -12.58
CA ALA A 106 14.58 3.56 -13.46
C ALA A 106 13.24 4.30 -13.26
N LEU A 107 12.84 4.57 -12.02
CA LEU A 107 11.65 5.34 -11.69
C LEU A 107 11.72 6.76 -12.25
N GLN A 108 12.86 7.45 -12.07
CA GLN A 108 13.07 8.80 -12.59
C GLN A 108 12.90 8.85 -14.11
N HIS A 109 13.54 7.92 -14.84
CA HIS A 109 13.40 7.84 -16.29
C HIS A 109 11.96 7.58 -16.73
N GLY A 110 11.27 6.64 -16.07
CA GLY A 110 9.86 6.34 -16.34
C GLY A 110 8.95 7.56 -16.17
N LEU A 111 9.10 8.29 -15.07
CA LEU A 111 8.32 9.50 -14.79
C LEU A 111 8.62 10.62 -15.78
N GLN A 112 9.89 10.79 -16.17
CA GLN A 112 10.30 11.76 -17.16
C GLN A 112 9.65 11.48 -18.52
N ASN A 113 9.67 10.24 -18.99
CA ASN A 113 9.06 9.83 -20.26
C ASN A 113 7.56 10.15 -20.30
N VAL A 114 6.83 9.88 -19.23
CA VAL A 114 5.39 10.19 -19.13
C VAL A 114 5.15 11.72 -19.17
N SER A 115 5.96 12.49 -18.45
CA SER A 115 5.88 13.95 -18.44
C SER A 115 6.15 14.56 -19.81
N GLU A 116 7.17 14.07 -20.50
CA GLU A 116 7.54 14.52 -21.85
C GLU A 116 6.46 14.19 -22.88
N HIS A 117 5.91 12.96 -22.84
CA HIS A 117 4.79 12.58 -23.70
C HIS A 117 3.59 13.53 -23.51
N ARG A 118 3.26 13.87 -22.26
CA ARG A 118 2.18 14.82 -21.98
C ARG A 118 2.49 16.23 -22.46
N LYS A 119 3.73 16.70 -22.37
CA LYS A 119 4.15 18.01 -22.90
C LYS A 119 3.99 18.07 -24.41
N GLN A 120 4.41 17.03 -25.13
CA GLN A 120 4.26 16.93 -26.58
C GLN A 120 2.78 16.97 -27.00
N GLN A 121 1.91 16.19 -26.34
CA GLN A 121 0.46 16.23 -26.60
C GLN A 121 -0.17 17.62 -26.40
N ARG A 122 0.36 18.42 -25.47
CA ARG A 122 -0.14 19.80 -25.24
C ARG A 122 0.34 20.79 -26.29
N GLN A 123 1.49 20.56 -26.90
CA GLN A 123 2.07 21.42 -27.94
C GLN A 123 1.52 21.13 -29.33
N THR A 124 0.97 19.93 -29.53
CA THR A 124 0.27 19.54 -30.76
C THR A 124 -1.23 19.37 -30.45
N PRO A 125 -1.98 20.46 -30.21
CA PRO A 125 -3.43 20.34 -30.10
C PRO A 125 -3.98 19.87 -31.45
N ASN A 126 -4.77 18.80 -31.43
CA ASN A 126 -5.65 18.46 -32.55
C ASN A 126 -6.63 19.61 -32.83
#